data_AF-A0A950H0F2-F1
#
_entry.id   AF-A0A950H0F2-F1
#
_cell.length_a   1.000
_cell.length_b   1.000
_cell.length_c   1.000
_cell.angle_alpha   90.00
_cell.angle_beta   90.00
_cell.angle_gamma   90.00
#
_symmetry.space_group_name_H-M   'P 1'
#
loop_
_entity.id
_entity.type
_entity.pdbx_description
1 polymer ?
#
loop_
_entity_poly.entity_id
_entity_poly.type
_entity_poly.pdbx_seq_one_letter_code
_entity_poly.pdbx_strand_id
1 'polypeptide(L)'
;RYWVTSFHVDGFRFDLGVTLGREAGGFDPGSGFFDALRQDPVLTRVKLISEPWDIGPGGYQLGRHPPGFAEWNDRFRDTVRRFWRGDPGQRQDLASRLAGSSDIFDRNARRPWASVNFVASHDGFTLADTVSYAERHNEANGDDNRDGHQDNNSANWGAEGPTDDPAIIETRAKVRRAMLATVLFSHGTPMLLGGDEVGRTQQGNNNAYCQDNEISWIDWSRPQSHPEDALAAFVARLIEIRLGHTALRSRRFMHGQVEPAPGIKDIAWFDQRGEPMTIEAWTNMDERVLTLRRADREGDRLNVLTLFLNPTGEALIFRLPPPGLPARILMDTNDPTAGERDLEGEKIEVAGHSAVLTLSLPDEAPQQA
;
A
#
# COMPACT_ATOMS: atom_id res chain seq x y z
N ARG A 1 -11.88 4.37 -27.69
CA ARG A 1 -12.44 5.67 -28.17
C ARG A 1 -13.93 5.78 -27.88
N TYR A 2 -14.77 4.89 -28.44
CA TYR A 2 -16.22 4.91 -28.25
C TYR A 2 -16.65 5.05 -26.78
N TRP A 3 -16.08 4.23 -25.88
CA TRP A 3 -16.30 4.35 -24.43
C TRP A 3 -16.00 5.74 -23.85
N VAL A 4 -14.95 6.41 -24.31
CA VAL A 4 -14.57 7.75 -23.83
C VAL A 4 -15.51 8.80 -24.39
N THR A 5 -15.78 8.79 -25.69
CA THR A 5 -16.54 9.87 -26.35
C THR A 5 -18.05 9.76 -26.17
N SER A 6 -18.57 8.54 -26.03
CA SER A 6 -20.01 8.28 -25.96
C SER A 6 -20.51 8.08 -24.54
N PHE A 7 -19.67 7.53 -23.65
CA PHE A 7 -20.03 7.23 -22.26
C PHE A 7 -19.20 8.00 -21.23
N HIS A 8 -18.28 8.85 -21.68
CA HIS A 8 -17.45 9.70 -20.82
C HIS A 8 -16.60 8.90 -19.82
N VAL A 9 -16.15 7.70 -20.20
CA VAL A 9 -15.20 6.92 -19.40
C VAL A 9 -13.84 7.65 -19.32
N ASP A 10 -13.35 7.90 -18.10
CA ASP A 10 -12.12 8.64 -17.81
C ASP A 10 -10.81 7.84 -17.94
N GLY A 11 -10.90 6.54 -18.16
CA GLY A 11 -9.75 5.65 -18.26
C GLY A 11 -10.10 4.16 -18.23
N PHE A 12 -9.07 3.33 -18.38
CA PHE A 12 -9.19 1.88 -18.50
C PHE A 12 -8.16 1.18 -17.61
N ARG A 13 -8.55 0.08 -16.96
CA ARG A 13 -7.65 -0.96 -16.46
C ARG A 13 -7.71 -2.14 -17.44
N PHE A 14 -6.61 -2.41 -18.13
CA PHE A 14 -6.49 -3.50 -19.06
C PHE A 14 -6.15 -4.79 -18.31
N ASP A 15 -7.05 -5.75 -18.39
CA ASP A 15 -6.85 -7.13 -17.94
C ASP A 15 -5.84 -7.84 -18.83
N LEU A 16 -4.94 -8.62 -18.22
CA LEU A 16 -3.83 -9.31 -18.85
C LEU A 16 -3.12 -8.46 -19.92
N GLY A 17 -2.80 -7.21 -19.57
CA GLY A 17 -2.47 -6.15 -20.54
C GLY A 17 -1.21 -6.40 -21.36
N VAL A 18 -0.35 -7.34 -20.95
CA VAL A 18 0.78 -7.82 -21.76
C VAL A 18 0.32 -8.43 -23.07
N THR A 19 -0.86 -9.06 -23.09
CA THR A 19 -1.46 -9.65 -24.29
C THR A 19 -1.62 -8.62 -25.42
N LEU A 20 -1.88 -7.36 -25.07
CA LEU A 20 -2.07 -6.26 -26.02
C LEU A 20 -0.80 -5.90 -26.79
N GLY A 21 0.36 -6.19 -26.22
CA GLY A 21 1.67 -5.94 -26.83
C GLY A 21 2.34 -7.19 -27.38
N ARG A 22 1.63 -8.32 -27.50
CA ARG A 22 2.23 -9.55 -28.03
C ARG A 22 2.40 -9.47 -29.54
N GLU A 23 3.65 -9.55 -29.96
CA GLU A 23 4.08 -9.71 -31.35
C GLU A 23 4.72 -11.11 -31.54
N ALA A 24 5.18 -11.42 -32.75
CA ALA A 24 5.80 -12.72 -33.05
C ALA A 24 7.02 -13.06 -32.15
N GLY A 25 7.70 -12.03 -31.62
CA GLY A 25 8.86 -12.17 -30.73
C GLY A 25 8.56 -12.13 -29.23
N GLY A 26 7.28 -12.04 -28.83
CA GLY A 26 6.86 -11.83 -27.44
C GLY A 26 6.33 -10.43 -27.19
N PHE A 27 6.34 -9.99 -25.94
CA PHE A 27 5.86 -8.65 -25.57
C PHE A 27 6.79 -7.56 -26.11
N ASP A 28 6.22 -6.64 -26.88
CA ASP A 28 6.89 -5.45 -27.38
C ASP A 28 6.17 -4.18 -26.87
N PRO A 29 6.81 -3.35 -26.02
CA PRO A 29 6.25 -2.07 -25.61
C PRO A 29 6.16 -1.04 -26.77
N GLY A 30 6.82 -1.29 -27.89
CA GLY A 30 6.69 -0.55 -29.15
C GLY A 30 5.75 -1.22 -30.16
N SER A 31 4.90 -2.17 -29.73
CA SER A 31 3.92 -2.80 -30.63
C SER A 31 2.97 -1.77 -31.26
N GLY A 32 2.45 -2.12 -32.44
CA GLY A 32 1.55 -1.24 -33.20
C GLY A 32 0.30 -0.83 -32.43
N PHE A 33 -0.16 -1.67 -31.49
CA PHE A 33 -1.27 -1.34 -30.59
C PHE A 33 -0.93 -0.17 -29.67
N PHE A 34 0.21 -0.22 -28.96
CA PHE A 34 0.60 0.85 -28.04
C PHE A 34 0.93 2.15 -28.78
N ASP A 35 1.55 2.08 -29.95
CA ASP A 35 1.80 3.24 -30.79
C ASP A 35 0.49 3.92 -31.21
N ALA A 36 -0.48 3.14 -31.71
CA ALA A 36 -1.78 3.65 -32.10
C ALA A 36 -2.52 4.32 -30.93
N LEU A 37 -2.42 3.74 -29.73
CA LEU A 37 -3.04 4.27 -28.51
C LEU A 37 -2.38 5.56 -28.04
N ARG A 38 -1.04 5.63 -28.07
CA ARG A 38 -0.24 6.78 -27.60
C ARG A 38 -0.24 7.99 -28.53
N GLN A 39 -0.63 7.82 -29.80
CA GLN A 39 -0.80 8.96 -30.72
C GLN A 39 -2.24 9.47 -30.79
N ASP A 40 -3.23 8.68 -30.35
CA ASP A 40 -4.64 9.04 -30.53
C ASP A 40 -5.03 10.25 -29.65
N PRO A 41 -5.61 11.32 -30.23
CA PRO A 41 -5.88 12.56 -29.50
C PRO A 41 -6.97 12.43 -28.43
N VAL A 42 -7.78 11.37 -28.46
CA VAL A 42 -8.78 11.06 -27.44
C VAL A 42 -8.14 10.23 -26.33
N LEU A 43 -7.45 9.14 -26.69
CA LEU A 43 -6.94 8.17 -25.73
C LEU A 43 -5.69 8.63 -24.96
N THR A 44 -4.92 9.57 -25.50
CA THR A 44 -3.78 10.16 -24.79
C THR A 44 -4.15 11.01 -23.57
N ARG A 45 -5.45 11.34 -23.42
CA ARG A 45 -5.97 12.19 -22.33
C ARG A 45 -6.65 11.41 -21.21
N VAL A 46 -6.80 10.09 -21.34
CA VAL A 46 -7.45 9.25 -20.34
C VAL A 46 -6.44 8.49 -19.50
N LYS A 47 -6.87 7.97 -18.35
CA LYS A 47 -6.00 7.15 -17.49
C LYS A 47 -5.86 5.75 -18.10
N LEU A 48 -4.64 5.24 -18.12
CA LEU A 48 -4.34 3.91 -18.65
C LEU A 48 -3.64 3.13 -17.55
N ILE A 49 -4.24 2.03 -17.12
CA ILE A 49 -3.73 1.15 -16.09
C ILE A 49 -3.61 -0.25 -16.71
N SER A 50 -2.51 -0.94 -16.50
CA SER A 50 -2.34 -2.31 -16.96
C SER A 50 -2.23 -3.28 -15.79
N GLU A 51 -2.81 -4.45 -15.94
CA GLU A 51 -2.26 -5.66 -15.36
C GLU A 51 -1.00 -6.04 -16.17
N PRO A 52 0.20 -5.95 -15.59
CA PRO A 52 1.43 -6.04 -16.36
C PRO A 52 1.97 -7.46 -16.48
N TRP A 53 1.06 -8.43 -16.61
CA TRP A 53 1.38 -9.82 -16.87
C TRP A 53 0.34 -10.49 -17.75
N ASP A 54 0.67 -11.68 -18.25
CA ASP A 54 -0.26 -12.65 -18.80
C ASP A 54 0.24 -14.09 -18.52
N ILE A 55 -0.51 -15.10 -18.98
CA ILE A 55 -0.20 -16.53 -18.76
C ILE A 55 0.81 -17.11 -19.76
N GLY A 56 1.25 -16.35 -20.76
CA GLY A 56 2.12 -16.85 -21.83
C GLY A 56 3.61 -16.82 -21.45
N PRO A 57 4.49 -17.45 -22.24
CA PRO A 57 5.93 -17.37 -22.03
C PRO A 57 6.41 -15.91 -22.04
N GLY A 58 7.25 -15.58 -21.05
CA GLY A 58 7.69 -14.20 -20.83
C GLY A 58 6.55 -13.24 -20.45
N GLY A 59 5.45 -13.74 -19.87
CA GLY A 59 4.28 -12.95 -19.55
C GLY A 59 4.51 -11.88 -18.49
N TYR A 60 5.45 -12.05 -17.55
CA TYR A 60 5.69 -11.06 -16.49
C TYR A 60 6.46 -9.83 -16.99
N GLN A 61 5.79 -8.68 -17.05
CA GLN A 61 6.31 -7.43 -17.65
C GLN A 61 6.16 -6.21 -16.74
N LEU A 62 6.10 -6.40 -15.41
CA LEU A 62 6.00 -5.30 -14.45
C LEU A 62 7.06 -4.20 -14.70
N GLY A 63 6.59 -2.98 -14.90
CA GLY A 63 7.40 -1.80 -15.15
C GLY A 63 7.89 -1.65 -16.58
N ARG A 64 7.50 -2.56 -17.49
CA ARG A 64 7.92 -2.56 -18.90
C ARG A 64 6.87 -2.02 -19.85
N HIS A 65 5.67 -1.66 -19.35
CA HIS A 65 4.68 -0.97 -20.18
C HIS A 65 5.17 0.43 -20.60
N PRO A 66 4.67 0.94 -21.73
CA PRO A 66 5.12 2.24 -22.24
C PRO A 66 4.79 3.39 -21.28
N PRO A 67 5.60 4.47 -21.26
CA PRO A 67 5.30 5.67 -20.48
C PRO A 67 3.89 6.22 -20.74
N GLY A 68 3.16 6.60 -19.68
CA GLY A 68 1.75 6.98 -19.77
C GLY A 68 0.80 5.94 -19.16
N PHE A 69 1.26 4.69 -19.05
CA PHE A 69 0.57 3.67 -18.27
C PHE A 69 0.97 3.73 -16.79
N ALA A 70 0.00 3.51 -15.92
CA ALA A 70 0.23 2.96 -14.59
C ALA A 70 0.07 1.44 -14.63
N GLU A 71 0.66 0.74 -13.68
CA GLU A 71 0.66 -0.72 -13.62
C GLU A 71 0.29 -1.18 -12.23
N TRP A 72 -0.56 -2.21 -12.14
CA TRP A 72 -0.80 -2.94 -10.90
C TRP A 72 0.53 -3.52 -10.40
N ASN A 73 0.90 -3.17 -9.17
CA ASN A 73 2.16 -3.57 -8.57
C ASN A 73 1.93 -4.74 -7.60
N ASP A 74 1.94 -5.96 -8.13
CA ASP A 74 1.87 -7.19 -7.34
C ASP A 74 3.06 -7.33 -6.37
N ARG A 75 4.24 -6.85 -6.75
CA ARG A 75 5.40 -6.82 -5.85
C ARG A 75 5.18 -5.91 -4.64
N PHE A 76 4.39 -4.83 -4.78
CA PHE A 76 3.93 -4.05 -3.62
C PHE A 76 3.02 -4.89 -2.74
N ARG A 77 1.97 -5.51 -3.33
CA ARG A 77 0.99 -6.34 -2.62
C ARG A 77 1.70 -7.42 -1.79
N ASP A 78 2.55 -8.20 -2.43
CA ASP A 78 3.17 -9.36 -1.80
C ASP A 78 4.15 -8.95 -0.70
N THR A 79 4.93 -7.90 -0.91
CA THR A 79 5.89 -7.42 0.08
C THR A 79 5.22 -6.80 1.29
N VAL A 80 4.14 -6.04 1.12
CA VAL A 80 3.37 -5.52 2.26
C VAL A 80 2.73 -6.67 3.04
N ARG A 81 2.15 -7.66 2.34
CA ARG A 81 1.59 -8.87 2.98
C ARG A 81 2.63 -9.63 3.79
N ARG A 82 3.77 -9.96 3.18
CA ARG A 82 4.90 -10.64 3.85
C ARG A 82 5.48 -9.85 5.02
N PHE A 83 5.64 -8.54 4.87
CA PHE A 83 6.17 -7.70 5.96
C PHE A 83 5.28 -7.75 7.20
N TRP A 84 3.97 -7.57 7.03
CA TRP A 84 3.02 -7.58 8.16
C TRP A 84 2.71 -8.98 8.69
N ARG A 85 2.89 -10.03 7.87
CA ARG A 85 2.92 -11.43 8.33
C ARG A 85 4.14 -11.70 9.23
N GLY A 86 5.19 -10.90 9.11
CA GLY A 86 6.44 -11.08 9.84
C GLY A 86 7.42 -12.01 9.11
N ASP A 87 7.47 -11.98 7.79
CA ASP A 87 8.52 -12.71 7.07
C ASP A 87 9.89 -12.02 7.29
N PRO A 88 10.99 -12.79 7.38
CA PRO A 88 12.32 -12.22 7.51
C PRO A 88 12.75 -11.50 6.21
N GLY A 89 13.66 -10.52 6.34
CA GLY A 89 14.32 -9.87 5.20
C GLY A 89 13.47 -8.91 4.36
N GLN A 90 12.29 -8.49 4.83
CA GLN A 90 11.38 -7.68 4.01
C GLN A 90 11.70 -6.17 3.99
N ARG A 91 12.57 -5.66 4.88
CA ARG A 91 12.79 -4.21 5.06
C ARG A 91 13.28 -3.50 3.78
N GLN A 92 14.27 -4.05 3.08
CA GLN A 92 14.82 -3.44 1.88
C GLN A 92 13.77 -3.34 0.75
N ASP A 93 13.02 -4.43 0.53
CA ASP A 93 12.01 -4.44 -0.51
C ASP A 93 10.84 -3.52 -0.13
N LEU A 94 10.40 -3.55 1.13
CA LEU A 94 9.36 -2.65 1.64
C LEU A 94 9.76 -1.17 1.50
N ALA A 95 11.01 -0.82 1.80
CA ALA A 95 11.48 0.56 1.63
C ALA A 95 11.32 1.03 0.18
N SER A 96 11.65 0.16 -0.78
CA SER A 96 11.45 0.44 -2.20
C SER A 96 9.96 0.59 -2.55
N ARG A 97 9.08 -0.24 -1.99
CA ARG A 97 7.61 -0.17 -2.18
C ARG A 97 7.02 1.13 -1.63
N LEU A 98 7.40 1.51 -0.42
CA LEU A 98 6.99 2.75 0.24
C LEU A 98 7.45 4.01 -0.53
N ALA A 99 8.61 3.94 -1.21
CA ALA A 99 9.17 5.00 -2.05
C ALA A 99 8.62 5.02 -3.49
N GLY A 100 7.50 4.35 -3.76
CA GLY A 100 6.84 4.34 -5.07
C GLY A 100 7.46 3.37 -6.06
N SER A 101 8.22 2.38 -5.59
CA SER A 101 8.87 1.35 -6.41
C SER A 101 9.77 1.96 -7.49
N SER A 102 10.62 2.92 -7.10
CA SER A 102 11.54 3.59 -8.03
C SER A 102 12.50 2.61 -8.72
N ASP A 103 12.87 1.52 -8.06
CA ASP A 103 13.67 0.42 -8.64
C ASP A 103 13.00 -0.25 -9.85
N ILE A 104 11.67 -0.13 -9.98
CA ILE A 104 10.86 -0.70 -11.06
C ILE A 104 10.43 0.39 -12.05
N PHE A 105 10.03 1.55 -11.53
CA PHE A 105 9.29 2.56 -12.29
C PHE A 105 10.09 3.84 -12.58
N ASP A 106 11.23 4.11 -11.92
CA ASP A 106 12.02 5.32 -12.19
C ASP A 106 12.91 5.17 -13.42
N ARG A 107 12.25 5.04 -14.56
CA ARG A 107 12.86 4.93 -15.89
C ARG A 107 11.88 5.46 -16.93
N ASN A 108 12.40 5.79 -18.11
CA ASN A 108 11.58 6.22 -19.25
C ASN A 108 10.63 7.39 -18.92
N ALA A 109 11.10 8.34 -18.08
CA ALA A 109 10.36 9.52 -17.63
C ALA A 109 9.03 9.24 -16.89
N ARG A 110 8.85 8.01 -16.38
CA ARG A 110 7.71 7.69 -15.52
C ARG A 110 7.84 8.39 -14.17
N ARG A 111 6.74 8.35 -13.41
CA ARG A 111 6.56 9.05 -12.14
C ARG A 111 6.05 8.07 -11.10
N PRO A 112 6.10 8.40 -9.80
CA PRO A 112 5.61 7.49 -8.75
C PRO A 112 4.20 6.96 -8.99
N TRP A 113 3.30 7.79 -9.56
CA TRP A 113 1.91 7.38 -9.87
C TRP A 113 1.81 6.20 -10.84
N ALA A 114 2.89 5.85 -11.54
CA ALA A 114 2.98 4.67 -12.39
C ALA A 114 2.79 3.37 -11.60
N SER A 115 3.11 3.36 -10.30
CA SER A 115 2.85 2.25 -9.41
C SER A 115 1.42 2.35 -8.86
N VAL A 116 0.56 1.39 -9.20
CA VAL A 116 -0.74 1.19 -8.53
C VAL A 116 -0.53 0.22 -7.37
N ASN A 117 -0.55 0.76 -6.16
CA ASN A 117 -0.27 0.03 -4.92
C ASN A 117 -1.56 -0.50 -4.31
N PHE A 118 -1.60 -1.78 -3.96
CA PHE A 118 -2.76 -2.42 -3.35
C PHE A 118 -2.31 -3.59 -2.48
N VAL A 119 -3.16 -4.00 -1.54
CA VAL A 119 -2.96 -5.22 -0.74
C VAL A 119 -4.02 -6.28 -1.00
N ALA A 120 -5.12 -5.93 -1.65
CA ALA A 120 -6.17 -6.85 -2.08
C ALA A 120 -6.81 -6.35 -3.38
N SER A 121 -7.34 -7.28 -4.16
CA SER A 121 -8.00 -7.06 -5.44
C SER A 121 -9.13 -8.08 -5.60
N HIS A 122 -9.84 -8.07 -6.73
CA HIS A 122 -10.81 -9.12 -7.03
C HIS A 122 -10.14 -10.50 -7.20
N ASP A 123 -8.88 -10.52 -7.65
CA ASP A 123 -8.06 -11.73 -7.65
C ASP A 123 -7.44 -11.95 -6.27
N GLY A 124 -7.58 -13.17 -5.74
CA GLY A 124 -7.07 -13.55 -4.43
C GLY A 124 -8.03 -13.19 -3.30
N PHE A 125 -7.49 -13.19 -2.08
CA PHE A 125 -8.24 -12.81 -0.89
C PHE A 125 -8.58 -11.32 -0.84
N THR A 126 -9.76 -11.03 -0.28
CA THR A 126 -10.09 -9.73 0.35
C THR A 126 -9.08 -9.38 1.45
N LEU A 127 -9.07 -8.13 1.93
CA LEU A 127 -8.23 -7.77 3.07
C LEU A 127 -8.62 -8.55 4.34
N ALA A 128 -9.92 -8.77 4.57
CA ALA A 128 -10.39 -9.53 5.72
C ALA A 128 -9.92 -10.99 5.68
N ASP A 129 -9.96 -11.61 4.51
CA ASP A 129 -9.54 -13.01 4.34
C ASP A 129 -8.03 -13.17 4.35
N THR A 130 -7.28 -12.16 3.87
CA THR A 130 -5.80 -12.14 3.92
C THR A 130 -5.26 -12.28 5.35
N VAL A 131 -6.02 -11.85 6.36
CA VAL A 131 -5.67 -12.01 7.77
C VAL A 131 -6.47 -13.10 8.49
N SER A 132 -7.34 -13.83 7.79
CA SER A 132 -8.22 -14.83 8.43
C SER A 132 -7.98 -16.25 7.93
N TYR A 133 -7.31 -16.42 6.79
CA TYR A 133 -7.10 -17.72 6.15
C TYR A 133 -5.64 -17.92 5.77
N ALA A 134 -5.11 -19.10 6.08
CA ALA A 134 -3.80 -19.54 5.63
C ALA A 134 -3.90 -20.28 4.30
N GLU A 135 -5.00 -21.00 4.09
CA GLU A 135 -5.28 -21.78 2.89
C GLU A 135 -6.52 -21.22 2.17
N ARG A 136 -6.63 -21.51 0.88
CA ARG A 136 -7.82 -21.17 0.10
C ARG A 136 -8.92 -22.21 0.30
N HIS A 137 -10.16 -21.74 0.26
CA HIS A 137 -11.40 -22.51 0.39
C HIS A 137 -12.29 -22.22 -0.82
N ASN A 138 -11.86 -22.68 -2.00
CA ASN A 138 -12.55 -22.47 -3.28
C ASN A 138 -13.54 -23.59 -3.62
N GLU A 139 -13.90 -24.47 -2.66
CA GLU A 139 -14.76 -25.65 -2.89
C GLU A 139 -16.09 -25.27 -3.54
N ALA A 140 -16.64 -24.10 -3.19
CA ALA A 140 -17.88 -23.57 -3.76
C ALA A 140 -17.80 -23.35 -5.30
N ASN A 141 -16.61 -23.26 -5.87
CA ASN A 141 -16.40 -23.08 -7.31
C ASN A 141 -16.61 -24.37 -8.11
N GLY A 142 -16.65 -25.53 -7.45
CA GLY A 142 -16.90 -26.83 -8.09
C GLY A 142 -15.71 -27.42 -8.85
N ASP A 143 -14.50 -26.94 -8.60
CA ASP A 143 -13.25 -27.46 -9.22
C ASP A 143 -12.33 -28.15 -8.21
N ASP A 144 -12.90 -28.80 -7.19
CA ASP A 144 -12.17 -29.53 -6.14
C ASP A 144 -11.03 -28.70 -5.50
N ASN A 145 -11.25 -27.40 -5.30
CA ASN A 145 -10.29 -26.43 -4.75
C ASN A 145 -8.96 -26.34 -5.55
N ARG A 146 -8.97 -26.72 -6.85
CA ARG A 146 -7.78 -26.68 -7.73
C ARG A 146 -7.52 -25.29 -8.29
N ASP A 147 -8.55 -24.49 -8.44
CA ASP A 147 -8.49 -23.13 -8.96
C ASP A 147 -7.96 -22.12 -7.93
N GLY A 148 -7.64 -20.91 -8.41
CA GLY A 148 -7.06 -19.83 -7.60
C GLY A 148 -5.55 -19.96 -7.37
N HIS A 149 -4.95 -18.88 -6.86
CA HIS A 149 -3.53 -18.85 -6.52
C HIS A 149 -3.26 -19.67 -5.25
N GLN A 150 -2.09 -20.30 -5.13
CA GLN A 150 -1.73 -21.10 -3.94
C GLN A 150 -1.03 -20.25 -2.87
N ASP A 151 -0.05 -19.43 -3.27
CA ASP A 151 0.66 -18.57 -2.33
C ASP A 151 -0.04 -17.22 -2.19
N ASN A 152 -0.80 -17.03 -1.11
CA ASN A 152 -1.53 -15.79 -0.87
C ASN A 152 -0.75 -14.77 -0.04
N ASN A 153 0.42 -15.13 0.49
CA ASN A 153 1.14 -14.35 1.50
C ASN A 153 0.25 -13.95 2.70
N SER A 154 -0.75 -14.78 3.04
CA SER A 154 -1.70 -14.55 4.13
C SER A 154 -1.28 -15.23 5.42
N ALA A 155 -1.97 -14.91 6.51
CA ALA A 155 -1.86 -15.61 7.79
C ALA A 155 -3.19 -15.54 8.54
N ASN A 156 -3.58 -16.65 9.15
CA ASN A 156 -4.84 -16.78 9.88
C ASN A 156 -4.75 -16.38 11.37
N TRP A 157 -3.53 -16.11 11.84
CA TRP A 157 -3.21 -15.71 13.22
C TRP A 157 -3.66 -16.70 14.31
N GLY A 158 -3.75 -17.99 13.97
CA GLY A 158 -4.00 -19.08 14.91
C GLY A 158 -5.33 -19.82 14.72
N ALA A 159 -6.26 -19.29 13.91
CA ALA A 159 -7.53 -19.93 13.62
C ALA A 159 -7.87 -19.79 12.13
N GLU A 160 -8.25 -20.87 11.44
CA GLU A 160 -8.65 -20.78 10.04
C GLU A 160 -10.10 -20.29 9.92
N GLY A 161 -10.32 -19.11 9.35
CA GLY A 161 -11.63 -18.49 9.19
C GLY A 161 -12.17 -17.79 10.46
N PRO A 162 -13.51 -17.73 10.63
CA PRO A 162 -14.15 -17.09 11.79
C PRO A 162 -13.70 -17.70 13.12
N THR A 163 -13.59 -16.85 14.15
CA THR A 163 -13.20 -17.26 15.51
C THR A 163 -13.81 -16.31 16.54
N ASP A 164 -14.01 -16.82 17.76
CA ASP A 164 -14.44 -16.04 18.93
C ASP A 164 -13.28 -15.66 19.85
N ASP A 165 -12.03 -16.05 19.51
CA ASP A 165 -10.85 -15.69 20.30
C ASP A 165 -10.55 -14.18 20.17
N PRO A 166 -10.70 -13.39 21.25
CA PRO A 166 -10.54 -11.94 21.20
C PRO A 166 -9.10 -11.52 20.84
N ALA A 167 -8.08 -12.30 21.20
CA ALA A 167 -6.69 -11.98 20.90
C ALA A 167 -6.39 -12.12 19.41
N ILE A 168 -6.98 -13.14 18.76
CA ILE A 168 -6.87 -13.34 17.31
C ILE A 168 -7.62 -12.22 16.59
N ILE A 169 -8.86 -11.92 16.99
CA ILE A 169 -9.68 -10.85 16.40
C ILE A 169 -8.94 -9.51 16.47
N GLU A 170 -8.38 -9.17 17.63
CA GLU A 170 -7.62 -7.94 17.83
C GLU A 170 -6.38 -7.88 16.93
N THR A 171 -5.61 -8.96 16.87
CA THR A 171 -4.42 -9.04 16.01
C THR A 171 -4.76 -8.83 14.54
N ARG A 172 -5.79 -9.55 14.04
CA ARG A 172 -6.30 -9.36 12.67
C ARG A 172 -6.71 -7.93 12.41
N ALA A 173 -7.42 -7.30 13.35
CA ALA A 173 -7.85 -5.91 13.20
C ALA A 173 -6.66 -4.94 13.13
N LYS A 174 -5.62 -5.13 13.95
CA LYS A 174 -4.37 -4.33 13.90
C LYS A 174 -3.66 -4.47 12.56
N VAL A 175 -3.46 -5.71 12.11
CA VAL A 175 -2.78 -6.00 10.84
C VAL A 175 -3.52 -5.41 9.64
N ARG A 176 -4.86 -5.51 9.59
CA ARG A 176 -5.68 -4.88 8.53
C ARG A 176 -5.44 -3.38 8.48
N ARG A 177 -5.53 -2.69 9.62
CA ARG A 177 -5.31 -1.24 9.71
C ARG A 177 -3.90 -0.85 9.31
N ALA A 178 -2.90 -1.64 9.70
CA ALA A 178 -1.51 -1.42 9.35
C ALA A 178 -1.22 -1.60 7.86
N MET A 179 -1.82 -2.60 7.20
CA MET A 179 -1.77 -2.77 5.75
C MET A 179 -2.43 -1.60 5.01
N LEU A 180 -3.62 -1.16 5.44
CA LEU A 180 -4.33 -0.01 4.85
C LEU A 180 -3.52 1.29 4.97
N ALA A 181 -2.93 1.53 6.14
CA ALA A 181 -2.04 2.66 6.38
C ALA A 181 -0.80 2.60 5.47
N THR A 182 -0.22 1.41 5.30
CA THR A 182 0.93 1.20 4.40
C THR A 182 0.57 1.55 2.96
N VAL A 183 -0.58 1.10 2.45
CA VAL A 183 -1.08 1.45 1.10
C VAL A 183 -1.27 2.96 0.97
N LEU A 184 -2.00 3.58 1.89
CA LEU A 184 -2.37 4.99 1.80
C LEU A 184 -1.24 5.97 2.14
N PHE A 185 -0.19 5.53 2.83
CA PHE A 185 0.97 6.38 3.11
C PHE A 185 2.15 6.13 2.16
N SER A 186 2.12 5.11 1.30
CA SER A 186 3.15 4.91 0.28
C SER A 186 3.11 5.95 -0.85
N HIS A 187 4.26 6.27 -1.44
CA HIS A 187 4.28 6.94 -2.74
C HIS A 187 3.74 6.02 -3.83
N GLY A 188 3.08 6.61 -4.82
CA GLY A 188 2.33 5.87 -5.86
C GLY A 188 0.84 6.17 -5.82
N THR A 189 0.07 5.38 -6.55
CA THR A 189 -1.40 5.50 -6.62
C THR A 189 -2.01 4.37 -5.78
N PRO A 190 -2.61 4.65 -4.62
CA PRO A 190 -3.26 3.61 -3.83
C PRO A 190 -4.56 3.15 -4.52
N MET A 191 -4.81 1.84 -4.48
CA MET A 191 -6.07 1.21 -4.87
C MET A 191 -6.62 0.42 -3.69
N LEU A 192 -7.90 0.61 -3.41
CA LEU A 192 -8.65 -0.14 -2.40
C LEU A 192 -9.62 -1.08 -3.13
N LEU A 193 -9.73 -2.32 -2.65
CA LEU A 193 -10.77 -3.24 -3.09
C LEU A 193 -12.09 -2.84 -2.43
N GLY A 194 -13.14 -2.66 -3.23
CA GLY A 194 -14.46 -2.32 -2.70
C GLY A 194 -14.97 -3.36 -1.70
N GLY A 195 -15.34 -2.87 -0.52
CA GLY A 195 -15.82 -3.68 0.60
C GLY A 195 -14.75 -3.96 1.66
N ASP A 196 -13.45 -3.77 1.39
CA ASP A 196 -12.41 -3.93 2.40
C ASP A 196 -12.57 -2.94 3.55
N GLU A 197 -13.12 -1.76 3.28
CA GLU A 197 -13.41 -0.72 4.28
C GLU A 197 -14.52 -1.12 5.27
N VAL A 198 -15.33 -2.13 4.93
CA VAL A 198 -16.39 -2.68 5.80
C VAL A 198 -16.17 -4.16 6.13
N GLY A 199 -14.93 -4.65 5.95
CA GLY A 199 -14.56 -6.02 6.30
C GLY A 199 -15.29 -7.07 5.48
N ARG A 200 -15.48 -6.83 4.17
CA ARG A 200 -15.99 -7.83 3.23
C ARG A 200 -15.12 -9.09 3.28
N THR A 201 -15.78 -10.24 3.34
CA THR A 201 -15.16 -11.56 3.31
C THR A 201 -15.78 -12.38 2.17
N GLN A 202 -14.97 -13.22 1.55
CA GLN A 202 -15.39 -14.27 0.62
C GLN A 202 -15.26 -15.66 1.26
N GLN A 203 -15.21 -15.71 2.60
CA GLN A 203 -15.16 -16.93 3.41
C GLN A 203 -13.95 -17.83 3.08
N GLY A 204 -12.82 -17.22 2.71
CA GLY A 204 -11.63 -17.97 2.31
C GLY A 204 -11.65 -18.42 0.84
N ASN A 205 -12.66 -18.06 0.06
CA ASN A 205 -12.61 -18.22 -1.39
C ASN A 205 -11.71 -17.11 -1.97
N ASN A 206 -10.57 -17.46 -2.56
CA ASN A 206 -9.61 -16.53 -3.14
C ASN A 206 -9.77 -16.37 -4.66
N ASN A 207 -10.83 -16.95 -5.23
CA ASN A 207 -11.11 -16.95 -6.65
C ASN A 207 -12.62 -16.99 -6.90
N ALA A 208 -13.38 -16.07 -6.29
CA ALA A 208 -14.84 -16.10 -6.33
C ALA A 208 -15.45 -15.61 -7.66
N TYR A 209 -14.81 -15.93 -8.79
CA TYR A 209 -15.16 -15.43 -10.13
C TYR A 209 -16.53 -15.92 -10.63
N CYS A 210 -16.98 -17.10 -10.16
CA CYS A 210 -18.25 -17.73 -10.53
C CYS A 210 -19.32 -17.66 -9.42
N GLN A 211 -19.07 -16.89 -8.36
CA GLN A 211 -19.96 -16.80 -7.20
C GLN A 211 -20.85 -15.56 -7.28
N ASP A 212 -21.96 -15.64 -8.01
CA ASP A 212 -23.02 -14.61 -8.09
C ASP A 212 -23.98 -14.71 -6.89
N ASN A 213 -23.45 -14.60 -5.66
CA ASN A 213 -24.18 -14.85 -4.41
C ASN A 213 -23.52 -14.16 -3.18
N GLU A 214 -23.98 -14.48 -1.97
CA GLU A 214 -23.55 -13.90 -0.71
C GLU A 214 -22.03 -14.05 -0.43
N ILE A 215 -21.33 -14.97 -1.09
CA ILE A 215 -19.86 -15.06 -0.99
C ILE A 215 -19.22 -13.80 -1.59
N SER A 216 -19.75 -13.29 -2.71
CA SER A 216 -19.15 -12.12 -3.37
C SER A 216 -19.89 -10.82 -3.11
N TRP A 217 -21.14 -10.85 -2.63
CA TRP A 217 -21.92 -9.64 -2.34
C TRP A 217 -21.33 -8.83 -1.18
N ILE A 218 -21.41 -7.50 -1.31
CA ILE A 218 -21.10 -6.60 -0.20
C ILE A 218 -22.36 -6.53 0.68
N ASP A 219 -22.23 -7.06 1.89
CA ASP A 219 -23.32 -7.06 2.87
C ASP A 219 -23.43 -5.69 3.57
N TRP A 220 -24.38 -4.89 3.10
CA TRP A 220 -24.75 -3.60 3.70
C TRP A 220 -25.86 -3.70 4.75
N SER A 221 -26.38 -4.90 5.04
CA SER A 221 -27.54 -5.08 5.93
C SER A 221 -27.21 -5.03 7.42
N ARG A 222 -25.93 -4.82 7.76
CA ARG A 222 -25.41 -4.84 9.12
C ARG A 222 -25.96 -3.65 9.95
N PRO A 223 -26.16 -3.83 11.26
CA PRO A 223 -26.64 -2.76 12.12
C PRO A 223 -25.61 -1.63 12.21
N GLN A 224 -26.11 -0.39 12.28
CA GLN A 224 -25.31 0.79 12.59
C GLN A 224 -24.62 0.59 13.96
N SER A 225 -23.32 0.85 14.05
CA SER A 225 -22.39 0.50 15.14
C SER A 225 -21.74 -0.89 15.04
N HIS A 226 -21.66 -1.48 13.85
CA HIS A 226 -20.86 -2.67 13.63
C HIS A 226 -19.36 -2.32 13.81
N PRO A 227 -18.50 -3.21 14.34
CA PRO A 227 -17.06 -2.94 14.47
C PRO A 227 -16.38 -2.49 13.17
N GLU A 228 -16.91 -2.92 12.03
CA GLU A 228 -16.43 -2.54 10.70
C GLU A 228 -16.80 -1.10 10.29
N ASP A 229 -17.81 -0.47 10.91
CA ASP A 229 -18.09 0.96 10.71
C ASP A 229 -16.91 1.83 11.18
N ALA A 230 -16.23 1.40 12.25
CA ALA A 230 -15.01 2.05 12.72
C ALA A 230 -13.84 1.88 11.74
N LEU A 231 -13.81 0.78 10.98
CA LEU A 231 -12.82 0.57 9.91
C LEU A 231 -13.08 1.52 8.74
N ALA A 232 -14.34 1.70 8.33
CA ALA A 232 -14.70 2.64 7.27
C ALA A 232 -14.32 4.08 7.63
N ALA A 233 -14.64 4.51 8.86
CA ALA A 233 -14.22 5.82 9.37
C ALA A 233 -12.70 5.97 9.43
N PHE A 234 -11.99 4.92 9.84
CA PHE A 234 -10.53 4.88 9.83
C PHE A 234 -9.96 5.02 8.42
N VAL A 235 -10.48 4.29 7.43
CA VAL A 235 -10.07 4.41 6.02
C VAL A 235 -10.30 5.83 5.50
N ALA A 236 -11.45 6.44 5.79
CA ALA A 236 -11.74 7.82 5.42
C ALA A 236 -10.68 8.79 6.00
N ARG A 237 -10.33 8.64 7.28
CA ARG A 237 -9.28 9.44 7.92
C ARG A 237 -7.90 9.25 7.28
N LEU A 238 -7.53 8.02 6.90
CA LEU A 238 -6.27 7.78 6.18
C LEU A 238 -6.24 8.52 4.83
N ILE A 239 -7.37 8.54 4.11
CA ILE A 239 -7.52 9.28 2.85
C ILE A 239 -7.39 10.78 3.09
N GLU A 240 -8.05 11.32 4.13
CA GLU A 240 -7.96 12.74 4.50
C GLU A 240 -6.52 13.14 4.79
N ILE A 241 -5.79 12.38 5.62
CA ILE A 241 -4.37 12.60 5.91
C ILE A 241 -3.55 12.59 4.61
N ARG A 242 -3.74 11.59 3.75
CA ARG A 242 -3.03 11.50 2.47
C ARG A 242 -3.29 12.73 1.59
N LEU A 243 -4.53 13.22 1.53
CA LEU A 243 -4.90 14.38 0.74
C LEU A 243 -4.36 15.68 1.34
N GLY A 244 -4.30 15.78 2.67
CA GLY A 244 -3.81 16.94 3.41
C GLY A 244 -2.29 17.16 3.33
N HIS A 245 -1.50 16.11 3.04
CA HIS A 245 -0.03 16.23 3.04
C HIS A 245 0.61 15.85 1.71
N THR A 246 1.27 16.83 1.08
CA THR A 246 1.95 16.68 -0.22
C THR A 246 3.12 15.70 -0.18
N ALA A 247 3.81 15.57 0.96
CA ALA A 247 4.87 14.59 1.17
C ALA A 247 4.43 13.13 0.98
N LEU A 248 3.13 12.81 1.12
CA LEU A 248 2.56 11.48 0.83
C LEU A 248 2.17 11.29 -0.64
N ARG A 249 2.08 12.37 -1.40
CA ARG A 249 1.61 12.41 -2.81
C ARG A 249 2.67 13.01 -3.74
N SER A 250 3.95 12.73 -3.46
CA SER A 250 5.05 13.26 -4.26
C SER A 250 4.86 12.96 -5.75
N ARG A 251 5.05 14.00 -6.57
CA ARG A 251 4.98 13.90 -8.04
C ARG A 251 6.27 13.38 -8.67
N ARG A 252 7.36 13.27 -7.90
CA ARG A 252 8.68 12.82 -8.34
C ARG A 252 9.21 11.76 -7.38
N PHE A 253 10.04 10.86 -7.88
CA PHE A 253 10.77 9.95 -7.01
C PHE A 253 11.70 10.75 -6.10
N MET A 254 11.78 10.31 -4.85
CA MET A 254 12.68 10.87 -3.84
C MET A 254 13.83 9.90 -3.63
N HIS A 255 15.06 10.42 -3.53
CA HIS A 255 16.27 9.61 -3.44
C HIS A 255 17.18 9.97 -2.26
N GLY A 256 16.75 10.88 -1.38
CA GLY A 256 17.56 11.32 -0.24
C GLY A 256 18.72 12.23 -0.68
N GLN A 257 18.59 12.86 -1.85
CA GLN A 257 19.58 13.76 -2.45
C GLN A 257 19.18 15.23 -2.31
N VAL A 258 17.88 15.50 -2.18
CA VAL A 258 17.36 16.86 -1.93
C VAL A 258 17.25 17.05 -0.43
N GLU A 259 17.62 18.24 0.03
CA GLU A 259 17.57 18.63 1.42
C GLU A 259 16.62 19.83 1.58
N PRO A 260 15.31 19.61 1.83
CA PRO A 260 14.35 20.69 2.05
C PRO A 260 14.71 21.67 3.17
N ALA A 261 15.51 21.23 4.16
CA ALA A 261 16.06 22.05 5.23
C ALA A 261 17.33 21.41 5.80
N PRO A 262 18.24 22.19 6.43
CA PRO A 262 19.52 21.68 6.93
C PRO A 262 19.42 20.38 7.72
N GLY A 263 20.07 19.31 7.25
CA GLY A 263 20.07 17.98 7.86
C GLY A 263 18.78 17.16 7.67
N ILE A 264 17.82 17.64 6.88
CA ILE A 264 16.55 16.97 6.60
C ILE A 264 16.45 16.67 5.11
N LYS A 265 16.65 15.40 4.75
CA LYS A 265 16.47 14.89 3.39
C LYS A 265 15.00 14.74 3.00
N ASP A 266 14.71 14.84 1.71
CA ASP A 266 13.39 14.61 1.11
C ASP A 266 12.83 13.21 1.45
N ILE A 267 13.69 12.20 1.50
CA ILE A 267 13.40 10.87 2.05
C ILE A 267 14.60 10.31 2.81
N ALA A 268 14.36 9.69 3.96
CA ALA A 268 15.39 9.02 4.76
C ALA A 268 14.81 7.84 5.56
N TRP A 269 15.67 6.88 5.89
CA TRP A 269 15.31 5.62 6.54
C TRP A 269 16.11 5.42 7.81
N PHE A 270 15.45 4.94 8.86
CA PHE A 270 16.04 4.77 10.18
C PHE A 270 15.60 3.45 10.81
N ASP A 271 16.39 2.97 11.76
CA ASP A 271 16.02 1.86 12.63
C ASP A 271 15.09 2.31 13.77
N GLN A 272 14.80 1.41 14.72
CA GLN A 272 14.00 1.73 15.92
C GLN A 272 14.66 2.78 16.83
N ARG A 273 15.99 2.92 16.78
CA ARG A 273 16.75 3.83 17.63
C ARG A 273 16.84 5.24 17.03
N GLY A 274 16.29 5.44 15.84
CA GLY A 274 16.38 6.70 15.11
C GLY A 274 17.70 6.85 14.36
N GLU A 275 18.52 5.79 14.26
CA GLU A 275 19.80 5.82 13.58
C GLU A 275 19.63 5.57 12.07
N PRO A 276 20.36 6.28 11.20
CA PRO A 276 20.29 6.05 9.76
C PRO A 276 20.60 4.59 9.40
N MET A 277 19.81 4.01 8.49
CA MET A 277 20.00 2.64 8.06
C MET A 277 21.35 2.44 7.33
N THR A 278 22.25 1.64 7.90
CA THR A 278 23.49 1.17 7.24
C THR A 278 23.21 -0.01 6.30
N ILE A 279 24.21 -0.41 5.51
CA ILE A 279 24.08 -1.59 4.62
C ILE A 279 23.82 -2.85 5.45
N GLU A 280 24.57 -3.04 6.54
CA GLU A 280 24.41 -4.16 7.46
C GLU A 280 23.02 -4.15 8.11
N ALA A 281 22.56 -2.96 8.50
CA ALA A 281 21.22 -2.78 9.03
C ALA A 281 20.16 -3.15 7.99
N TRP A 282 20.32 -2.83 6.70
CA TRP A 282 19.36 -3.25 5.66
C TRP A 282 19.32 -4.76 5.44
N THR A 283 20.47 -5.43 5.50
CA THR A 283 20.61 -6.87 5.20
C THR A 283 20.34 -7.77 6.40
N ASN A 284 20.14 -7.22 7.60
CA ASN A 284 19.80 -8.02 8.77
C ASN A 284 18.38 -8.63 8.61
N MET A 285 18.33 -9.96 8.57
CA MET A 285 17.10 -10.72 8.32
C MET A 285 16.19 -10.83 9.55
N ASP A 286 16.73 -10.63 10.75
CA ASP A 286 16.02 -10.79 12.02
C ASP A 286 15.26 -9.52 12.43
N GLU A 287 15.80 -8.37 12.05
CA GLU A 287 15.19 -7.06 12.30
C GLU A 287 14.04 -6.79 11.33
N ARG A 288 12.89 -6.37 11.87
CA ARG A 288 11.61 -6.29 11.14
C ARG A 288 10.96 -4.91 11.21
N VAL A 289 11.48 -4.03 12.04
CA VAL A 289 10.98 -2.66 12.22
C VAL A 289 11.60 -1.71 11.21
N LEU A 290 10.85 -0.68 10.81
CA LEU A 290 11.33 0.31 9.87
C LEU A 290 10.76 1.70 10.19
N THR A 291 11.61 2.71 10.12
CA THR A 291 11.21 4.11 10.23
C THR A 291 11.50 4.83 8.92
N LEU A 292 10.50 5.56 8.41
CA LEU A 292 10.58 6.34 7.17
C LEU A 292 10.29 7.80 7.47
N ARG A 293 11.24 8.70 7.19
CA ARG A 293 10.99 10.15 7.18
C ARG A 293 10.89 10.66 5.76
N ARG A 294 9.86 11.47 5.49
CA ARG A 294 9.71 12.23 4.25
C ARG A 294 9.53 13.71 4.56
N ALA A 295 10.14 14.56 3.76
CA ALA A 295 10.05 16.00 3.91
C ALA A 295 9.82 16.69 2.57
N ASP A 296 9.01 17.73 2.58
CA ASP A 296 8.86 18.66 1.46
C ASP A 296 8.56 20.07 1.95
N ARG A 297 8.72 21.05 1.05
CA ARG A 297 8.25 22.43 1.29
C ARG A 297 7.00 22.70 0.48
N GLU A 298 5.97 23.19 1.16
CA GLU A 298 4.78 23.74 0.53
C GLU A 298 4.82 25.27 0.70
N GLY A 299 5.28 25.97 -0.33
CA GLY A 299 5.65 27.38 -0.21
C GLY A 299 6.81 27.54 0.78
N ASP A 300 6.56 28.28 1.87
CA ASP A 300 7.55 28.49 2.93
C ASP A 300 7.42 27.54 4.12
N ARG A 301 6.40 26.67 4.12
CA ARG A 301 6.19 25.71 5.19
C ARG A 301 6.93 24.41 4.92
N LEU A 302 7.84 24.03 5.82
CA LEU A 302 8.43 22.69 5.85
C LEU A 302 7.44 21.70 6.49
N ASN A 303 7.08 20.65 5.75
CA ASN A 303 6.35 19.51 6.29
C ASN A 303 7.32 18.34 6.46
N VAL A 304 7.37 17.76 7.65
CA VAL A 304 8.16 16.54 7.91
C VAL A 304 7.24 15.46 8.46
N LEU A 305 7.07 14.38 7.70
CA LEU A 305 6.30 13.21 8.12
C LEU A 305 7.23 12.07 8.50
N THR A 306 6.96 11.41 9.61
CA THR A 306 7.69 10.20 10.02
C THR A 306 6.71 9.04 10.24
N LEU A 307 6.93 7.94 9.53
CA LEU A 307 6.15 6.71 9.61
C LEU A 307 6.96 5.64 10.32
N PHE A 308 6.44 5.12 11.42
CA PHE A 308 6.99 4.03 12.21
C PHE A 308 6.21 2.75 11.93
N LEU A 309 6.91 1.65 11.67
CA LEU A 309 6.31 0.37 11.28
C LEU A 309 6.82 -0.74 12.20
N ASN A 310 5.90 -1.36 12.96
CA ASN A 310 6.19 -2.46 13.85
C ASN A 310 5.34 -3.70 13.49
N PRO A 311 5.86 -4.62 12.64
CA PRO A 311 5.14 -5.84 12.30
C PRO A 311 5.30 -6.93 13.37
N THR A 312 6.08 -6.70 14.44
CA THR A 312 6.28 -7.70 15.50
C THR A 312 5.07 -7.78 16.41
N GLY A 313 4.97 -8.84 17.22
CA GLY A 313 3.88 -9.00 18.20
C GLY A 313 4.07 -8.16 19.48
N GLU A 314 5.24 -7.58 19.68
CA GLU A 314 5.58 -6.84 20.90
C GLU A 314 5.47 -5.33 20.67
N ALA A 315 5.09 -4.59 21.71
CA ALA A 315 5.19 -3.13 21.70
C ALA A 315 6.66 -2.72 21.82
N LEU A 316 7.09 -1.80 20.96
CA LEU A 316 8.48 -1.35 20.88
C LEU A 316 8.56 0.18 21.00
N ILE A 317 9.64 0.67 21.61
CA ILE A 317 9.91 2.10 21.72
C ILE A 317 10.78 2.54 20.55
N PHE A 318 10.22 3.37 19.69
CA PHE A 318 10.93 4.05 18.61
C PHE A 318 11.42 5.42 19.07
N ARG A 319 12.47 5.92 18.42
CA ARG A 319 12.95 7.30 18.60
C ARG A 319 12.73 8.12 17.34
N LEU A 320 12.38 9.39 17.51
CA LEU A 320 12.35 10.35 16.41
C LEU A 320 13.75 10.45 15.78
N PRO A 321 13.86 10.35 14.44
CA PRO A 321 15.14 10.52 13.76
C PRO A 321 15.72 11.93 13.90
N PRO A 322 17.05 12.10 13.99
CA PRO A 322 17.68 13.42 14.06
C PRO A 322 17.54 14.21 12.75
N PRO A 323 17.38 15.55 12.80
CA PRO A 323 17.17 16.35 14.00
C PRO A 323 15.82 16.03 14.67
N GLY A 324 15.81 15.94 16.00
CA GLY A 324 14.58 15.78 16.78
C GLY A 324 13.73 17.03 16.64
N LEU A 325 12.54 16.88 16.03
CA LEU A 325 11.60 17.98 15.83
C LEU A 325 10.38 17.76 16.72
N PRO A 326 9.78 18.81 17.30
CA PRO A 326 8.45 18.73 17.90
C PRO A 326 7.49 18.12 16.88
N ALA A 327 6.76 17.09 17.29
CA ALA A 327 5.92 16.30 16.41
C ALA A 327 4.54 16.11 17.02
N ARG A 328 3.54 15.97 16.16
CA ARG A 328 2.20 15.49 16.52
C ARG A 328 1.98 14.12 15.92
N ILE A 329 1.31 13.25 16.65
CA ILE A 329 0.80 11.99 16.12
C ILE A 329 -0.45 12.31 15.30
N LEU A 330 -0.37 12.10 13.99
CA LEU A 330 -1.52 12.24 13.09
C LEU A 330 -2.42 11.00 13.13
N MET A 331 -1.82 9.83 13.28
CA MET A 331 -2.50 8.56 13.24
C MET A 331 -1.69 7.49 13.98
N ASP A 332 -2.40 6.62 14.68
CA ASP A 332 -1.91 5.40 15.30
C ASP A 332 -2.87 4.25 14.94
N THR A 333 -2.38 3.17 14.30
CA THR A 333 -3.25 2.05 13.92
C THR A 333 -3.75 1.25 15.13
N ASN A 334 -3.08 1.33 16.27
CA ASN A 334 -3.50 0.62 17.47
C ASN A 334 -4.76 1.27 18.07
N ASP A 335 -4.85 2.61 18.01
CA ASP A 335 -6.01 3.40 18.42
C ASP A 335 -6.58 4.20 17.23
N PRO A 336 -7.41 3.56 16.38
CA PRO A 336 -7.94 4.20 15.17
C PRO A 336 -8.88 5.37 15.46
N THR A 337 -9.38 5.48 16.69
CA THR A 337 -10.36 6.50 17.11
C THR A 337 -9.72 7.73 17.74
N ALA A 338 -8.49 7.63 18.24
CA ALA A 338 -7.78 8.75 18.83
C ALA A 338 -7.57 9.89 17.82
N GLY A 339 -7.94 11.11 18.19
CA GLY A 339 -7.62 12.31 17.42
C GLY A 339 -6.12 12.59 17.32
N GLU A 340 -5.78 13.64 16.59
CA GLU A 340 -4.40 14.14 16.57
C GLU A 340 -3.98 14.64 17.95
N ARG A 341 -2.74 14.35 18.34
CA ARG A 341 -2.20 14.73 19.66
C ARG A 341 -0.71 15.04 19.57
N ASP A 342 -0.23 15.92 20.44
CA ASP A 342 1.20 16.22 20.52
C ASP A 342 1.98 14.99 21.02
N LEU A 343 3.19 14.79 20.49
CA LEU A 343 4.12 13.79 21.00
C LEU A 343 4.98 14.42 22.10
N GLU A 344 4.92 13.83 23.29
CA GLU A 344 5.77 14.27 24.41
C GLU A 344 7.19 13.68 24.28
N GLY A 345 8.17 14.55 24.02
CA GLY A 345 9.57 14.16 23.86
C GLY A 345 9.87 13.50 22.52
N GLU A 346 10.94 12.68 22.48
CA GLU A 346 11.47 12.09 21.25
C GLU A 346 11.23 10.58 21.13
N LYS A 347 10.52 9.99 22.09
CA LYS A 347 10.24 8.54 22.12
C LYS A 347 8.77 8.30 21.85
N ILE A 348 8.49 7.27 21.06
CA ILE A 348 7.13 6.86 20.75
C ILE A 348 7.01 5.35 20.93
N GLU A 349 6.02 4.92 21.72
CA GLU A 349 5.68 3.51 21.81
C GLU A 349 4.80 3.15 20.60
N VAL A 350 5.20 2.11 19.86
CA VAL A 350 4.44 1.57 18.73
C VAL A 350 4.05 0.14 19.09
N ALA A 351 2.75 -0.09 19.28
CA ALA A 351 2.22 -1.40 19.62
C ALA A 351 2.61 -2.49 18.59
N GLY A 352 2.48 -3.75 18.99
CA GLY A 352 2.65 -4.87 18.06
C GLY A 352 1.66 -4.77 16.89
N HIS A 353 2.11 -5.21 15.72
CA HIS A 353 1.35 -5.20 14.46
C HIS A 353 0.75 -3.84 14.11
N SER A 354 1.46 -2.76 14.41
CA SER A 354 0.94 -1.40 14.28
C SER A 354 1.89 -0.46 13.54
N ALA A 355 1.31 0.62 13.01
CA ALA A 355 2.00 1.73 12.39
C ALA A 355 1.57 3.05 13.03
N VAL A 356 2.50 4.00 13.10
CA VAL A 356 2.23 5.35 13.62
C VAL A 356 2.79 6.38 12.65
N LEU A 357 2.01 7.41 12.32
CA LEU A 357 2.43 8.54 11.49
C LEU A 357 2.47 9.81 12.33
N THR A 358 3.61 10.51 12.29
CA THR A 358 3.77 11.81 12.92
C THR A 358 4.02 12.91 11.90
N LEU A 359 3.70 14.15 12.28
CA LEU A 359 3.96 15.38 11.53
C LEU A 359 4.72 16.39 12.41
N SER A 360 5.76 16.98 11.84
CA SER A 360 6.45 18.14 12.39
C SER A 360 6.33 19.32 11.43
N LEU A 361 5.97 20.48 11.99
CA LEU A 361 5.86 21.77 11.31
C LEU A 361 6.79 22.77 12.02
N PRO A 362 8.12 22.65 11.84
CA PRO A 362 9.09 23.44 12.60
C PRO A 362 8.98 24.95 12.37
N ASP A 363 8.45 25.36 11.21
CA ASP A 363 8.23 26.77 10.88
C ASP A 363 6.97 27.36 11.56
N GLU A 364 6.09 26.53 12.13
CA GLU A 364 4.88 26.95 12.87
C GLU A 364 5.09 26.94 14.40
N ALA A 365 6.25 26.47 14.88
CA ALA A 365 6.59 26.56 16.30
C ALA A 365 6.72 28.04 16.70
N PRO A 366 6.10 28.49 17.82
CA PRO A 366 6.31 29.85 18.27
C PRO A 366 7.80 30.09 18.45
N GLN A 367 8.34 31.10 17.77
CA GLN A 367 9.68 31.62 18.05
C GLN A 367 9.72 31.92 19.54
N GLN A 368 10.40 31.08 20.32
CA GLN A 368 10.72 31.42 21.70
C GLN A 368 11.56 32.69 21.64
N ALA A 369 10.97 33.78 22.13
CA ALA A 369 11.57 35.11 22.18
C ALA A 369 12.70 35.20 23.20
#